data_AF-A0A8J4RWQ3-F1
#
_entry.id   AF-A0A8J4RWQ3-F1
#
_cell.length_a   1.000
_cell.length_b   1.000
_cell.length_c   1.000
_cell.angle_alpha   90.00
_cell.angle_beta   90.00
_cell.angle_gamma   90.00
#
_symmetry.space_group_name_H-M   'P 1'
#
loop_
_entity.id
_entity.type
_entity.pdbx_description
1 polymer ?
#
loop_
_entity_poly.entity_id
_entity_poly.type
_entity_poly.pdbx_seq_one_letter_code
_entity_poly.pdbx_strand_id
1 'polypeptide(L)'
;MSLGSKLVARYLEGNYSNGRFQFTLKSDGNLVLQTKAYPMENPYVDYWPRPEEFVGSGFQVVFNKSGSINFIARNGSIVKTISSSPVSTQDFYQRALMEYDGVLRYYVYPKSSSGVSL
;
A
#
# COMPACT_ATOMS: atom_id res chain seq x y z
N MET A 1 6.84 3.48 -0.51
CA MET A 1 6.58 4.54 0.48
C MET A 1 7.71 4.58 1.49
N SER A 2 8.26 5.76 1.76
CA SER A 2 9.24 5.99 2.82
C SER A 2 8.58 6.51 4.10
N LEU A 3 9.33 6.59 5.19
CA LEU A 3 8.89 7.24 6.44
C LEU A 3 8.31 8.64 6.16
N GLY A 4 7.19 8.96 6.81
CA GLY A 4 6.44 10.21 6.63
C GLY A 4 5.54 10.24 5.39
N SER A 5 5.59 9.22 4.53
CA SER A 5 4.74 9.15 3.33
C SER A 5 3.37 8.57 3.63
N LYS A 6 2.39 8.97 2.82
CA LYS A 6 1.02 8.45 2.84
C LYS A 6 0.49 8.17 1.44
N LEU A 7 -0.33 7.13 1.33
CA LEU A 7 -1.19 6.84 0.19
C LEU A 7 -2.61 7.25 0.57
N VAL A 8 -3.18 8.23 -0.13
CA VAL A 8 -4.51 8.77 0.16
C VAL A 8 -5.52 8.18 -0.81
N ALA A 9 -6.64 7.70 -0.28
CA ALA A 9 -7.76 7.24 -1.08
C ALA A 9 -8.35 8.38 -1.92
N ARG A 10 -8.92 8.06 -3.07
CA ARG A 10 -9.83 8.97 -3.79
C ARG A 10 -11.11 9.20 -2.96
N TYR A 11 -11.77 10.34 -3.14
CA TYR A 11 -12.94 10.71 -2.33
C TYR A 11 -14.16 9.82 -2.60
N LEU A 12 -14.42 9.52 -3.87
CA LEU A 12 -15.46 8.60 -4.35
C LEU A 12 -14.92 7.88 -5.59
N GLU A 13 -15.64 6.87 -6.07
CA GLU A 13 -15.25 6.08 -7.25
C GLU A 13 -14.84 6.94 -8.45
N GLY A 14 -15.66 7.93 -8.80
CA GLY A 14 -15.41 8.87 -9.90
C GLY A 14 -14.73 10.19 -9.50
N ASN A 15 -14.43 10.41 -8.21
CA ASN A 15 -13.86 11.66 -7.73
C ASN A 15 -12.44 11.45 -7.18
N TYR A 16 -11.45 11.87 -7.96
CA TYR A 16 -10.02 11.73 -7.68
C TYR A 16 -9.45 12.79 -6.72
N SER A 17 -10.28 13.66 -6.14
CA SER A 17 -9.83 14.50 -5.03
C SER A 17 -9.47 13.67 -3.81
N ASN A 18 -8.68 14.22 -2.90
CA ASN A 18 -8.29 13.55 -1.67
C ASN A 18 -9.50 13.11 -0.84
N GLY A 19 -9.56 11.83 -0.52
CA GLY A 19 -10.62 11.19 0.26
C GLY A 19 -10.35 11.14 1.75
N ARG A 20 -11.17 10.33 2.42
CA ARG A 20 -11.17 10.19 3.88
C ARG A 20 -10.33 9.03 4.39
N PHE A 21 -9.83 8.15 3.56
CA PHE A 21 -8.98 7.05 4.01
C PHE A 21 -7.53 7.28 3.58
N GLN A 22 -6.59 6.95 4.45
CA GLN A 22 -5.17 7.01 4.11
C GLN A 22 -4.40 5.86 4.77
N PHE A 23 -3.42 5.35 4.04
CA PHE A 23 -2.44 4.40 4.52
C PHE A 23 -1.11 5.12 4.70
N THR A 24 -0.59 5.18 5.91
CA THR A 24 0.52 6.07 6.28
C THR A 24 1.63 5.28 6.94
N LEU A 25 2.86 5.49 6.46
CA LEU A 25 4.05 5.08 7.21
C LEU A 25 4.53 6.29 8.00
N LYS A 26 4.22 6.33 9.30
CA LYS A 26 4.57 7.46 10.18
C LYS A 26 6.08 7.60 10.32
N SER A 27 6.54 8.80 10.70
CA SER A 27 7.97 9.07 10.93
C SER A 27 8.58 8.22 12.04
N ASP A 28 7.75 7.82 13.01
CA ASP A 28 8.12 6.93 14.10
C ASP A 28 8.22 5.45 13.69
N GLY A 29 7.94 5.09 12.43
CA GLY A 29 8.03 3.73 11.91
C GLY A 29 6.78 2.87 12.06
N ASN A 30 5.70 3.40 12.63
CA ASN A 30 4.41 2.69 12.68
C ASN A 30 3.70 2.79 11.32
N LEU A 31 3.11 1.67 10.88
CA LEU A 31 2.34 1.58 9.65
C LEU A 31 0.84 1.53 9.98
N VAL A 32 0.11 2.57 9.56
CA VAL A 32 -1.24 2.83 10.07
C VAL A 32 -2.26 3.00 8.95
N LEU A 33 -3.48 2.55 9.21
CA LEU A 33 -4.65 2.86 8.40
C LEU A 33 -5.49 3.89 9.15
N GLN A 34 -5.75 5.02 8.52
CA GLN A 34 -6.42 6.15 9.15
C GLN A 34 -7.66 6.53 8.37
N THR A 35 -8.72 6.85 9.12
CA THR A 35 -9.87 7.57 8.57
C THR A 35 -9.80 9.03 9.01
N LYS A 36 -9.82 9.96 8.07
CA LYS A 36 -10.00 11.39 8.29
C LYS A 36 -11.48 11.65 8.56
N ALA A 37 -11.83 11.88 9.81
CA ALA A 37 -13.17 12.28 10.20
C ALA A 37 -13.30 13.81 10.09
N TYR A 38 -13.34 14.38 8.88
CA TYR A 38 -13.51 15.84 8.71
C TYR A 38 -14.62 16.38 9.65
N PRO A 39 -14.35 17.36 10.55
CA PRO A 39 -13.17 18.23 10.65
C PRO A 39 -12.06 17.76 11.62
N MET A 40 -12.19 16.60 12.28
CA MET A 40 -11.20 16.03 13.20
C MET A 40 -10.35 14.91 12.57
N GLU A 41 -9.03 14.98 12.75
CA GLU A 41 -8.13 13.87 12.41
C GLU A 41 -8.13 12.79 13.51
N ASN A 42 -9.20 12.01 13.65
CA ASN A 42 -9.12 10.75 14.42
C ASN A 42 -10.29 9.81 14.07
N PRO A 43 -10.04 8.57 13.60
CA PRO A 43 -9.54 7.47 14.43
C PRO A 43 -8.39 6.67 13.75
N TYR A 44 -7.24 6.58 14.43
CA TYR A 44 -6.14 5.70 14.03
C TYR A 44 -6.50 4.24 14.36
N VAL A 45 -6.35 3.33 13.40
CA VAL A 45 -6.11 1.92 13.71
C VAL A 45 -4.69 1.64 13.26
N ASP A 46 -3.80 1.40 14.22
CA ASP A 46 -2.45 0.96 13.91
C ASP A 46 -2.57 -0.42 13.25
N TYR A 47 -2.29 -0.48 11.95
CA TYR A 47 -2.42 -1.73 11.20
C TYR A 47 -1.25 -2.67 11.54
N TRP A 48 -0.04 -2.09 11.65
CA TRP A 48 1.12 -2.75 12.23
C TRP A 48 1.95 -1.77 13.08
N PRO A 49 2.17 -2.08 14.36
CA PRO A 49 3.06 -1.29 15.19
C PRO A 49 4.49 -1.38 14.67
N ARG A 50 5.31 -0.38 14.98
CA ARG A 50 6.75 -0.42 14.71
C ARG A 50 7.33 -1.65 15.42
N PRO A 51 7.98 -2.58 14.70
CA PRO A 51 8.65 -3.71 15.33
C PRO A 51 9.89 -3.21 16.09
N GLU A 52 10.00 -3.58 17.37
CA GLU A 52 11.10 -3.15 18.25
C GLU A 52 12.46 -3.70 17.80
N GLU A 53 12.48 -4.92 17.25
CA GLU A 53 13.68 -5.60 16.74
C GLU A 53 14.38 -4.86 15.58
N PHE A 54 13.67 -3.94 14.91
CA PHE A 54 14.21 -3.13 13.80
C PHE A 54 14.32 -1.63 14.15
N VAL A 55 14.25 -1.26 15.43
CA VAL A 55 14.45 0.13 15.88
C VAL A 55 15.79 0.67 15.36
N GLY A 56 15.79 1.91 14.86
CA GLY A 56 16.97 2.55 14.26
C GLY A 56 17.27 2.14 12.81
N SER A 57 16.70 1.04 12.30
CA SER A 57 16.91 0.61 10.91
C SER A 57 16.14 1.47 9.90
N GLY A 58 15.06 2.13 10.35
CA GLY A 58 14.11 2.81 9.48
C GLY A 58 13.29 1.83 8.64
N PHE A 59 12.19 2.31 8.04
CA PHE A 59 11.20 1.44 7.41
C PHE A 59 10.71 1.96 6.06
N GLN A 60 10.22 1.03 5.23
CA GLN A 60 9.61 1.31 3.93
C GLN A 60 8.49 0.33 3.64
N VAL A 61 7.50 0.76 2.84
CA VAL A 61 6.57 -0.14 2.16
C VAL A 61 6.95 -0.22 0.69
N VAL A 62 7.21 -1.42 0.19
CA VAL A 62 7.67 -1.66 -1.18
C VAL A 62 6.65 -2.53 -1.90
N PHE A 63 6.18 -2.06 -3.06
CA PHE A 63 5.50 -2.89 -4.04
C PHE A 63 6.52 -3.30 -5.11
N ASN A 64 6.84 -4.58 -5.22
CA ASN A 64 7.92 -5.08 -6.08
C ASN A 64 7.38 -5.79 -7.33
N LYS A 65 8.29 -6.08 -8.29
CA LYS A 65 7.97 -6.74 -9.57
C LYS A 65 7.48 -8.19 -9.42
N SER A 66 7.59 -8.78 -8.24
CA SER A 66 7.08 -10.12 -7.95
C SER A 66 5.60 -10.12 -7.55
N GLY A 67 4.94 -8.95 -7.55
CA GLY A 67 3.52 -8.86 -7.15
C GLY A 67 3.32 -8.91 -5.63
N SER A 68 4.33 -8.51 -4.86
CA SER A 68 4.26 -8.47 -3.40
C SER A 68 4.35 -7.04 -2.87
N ILE A 69 3.47 -6.72 -1.93
CA ILE A 69 3.49 -5.50 -1.13
C ILE A 69 4.07 -5.86 0.23
N ASN A 70 5.26 -5.37 0.54
CA ASN A 70 6.01 -5.70 1.75
C ASN A 70 6.25 -4.46 2.60
N PHE A 71 6.07 -4.61 3.90
CA PHE A 71 6.65 -3.73 4.91
C PHE A 71 8.03 -4.25 5.28
N ILE A 72 9.07 -3.44 5.06
CA ILE A 72 10.47 -3.84 5.20
C ILE A 72 11.24 -2.85 6.09
N ALA A 73 12.27 -3.35 6.75
CA ALA A 73 13.34 -2.52 7.31
C ALA A 73 14.33 -2.12 6.21
N ARG A 74 15.06 -1.00 6.37
CA ARG A 74 15.99 -0.53 5.31
C ARG A 74 17.16 -1.48 5.04
N ASN A 75 17.49 -2.35 5.98
CA ASN A 75 18.49 -3.41 5.79
C ASN A 75 18.00 -4.54 4.85
N GLY A 76 16.76 -4.45 4.34
CA GLY A 76 16.17 -5.42 3.41
C GLY A 76 15.36 -6.52 4.09
N SER A 77 15.38 -6.62 5.42
CA SER A 77 14.57 -7.60 6.15
C SER A 77 13.08 -7.33 5.94
N ILE A 78 12.35 -8.39 5.60
CA ILE A 78 10.89 -8.34 5.51
C ILE A 78 10.34 -8.39 6.93
N VAL A 79 9.70 -7.30 7.35
CA VAL A 79 8.94 -7.26 8.62
C VAL A 79 7.61 -7.97 8.43
N LYS A 80 6.91 -7.65 7.33
CA LYS A 80 5.60 -8.22 7.03
C LYS A 80 5.29 -8.18 5.54
N THR A 81 4.77 -9.27 5.02
CA THR A 81 4.09 -9.31 3.72
C THR A 81 2.64 -8.86 3.91
N ILE A 82 2.26 -7.73 3.32
CA ILE A 82 0.91 -7.14 3.42
C ILE A 82 -0.03 -7.85 2.44
N SER A 83 0.45 -8.06 1.21
CA SER A 83 -0.25 -8.78 0.16
C SER A 83 0.77 -9.42 -0.77
N SER A 84 0.46 -10.59 -1.30
CA SER A 84 1.27 -11.25 -2.31
C SER A 84 0.37 -12.01 -3.28
N SER A 85 0.48 -11.69 -4.55
CA SER A 85 -0.07 -12.50 -5.63
C SER A 85 0.99 -12.54 -6.74
N PRO A 86 1.79 -13.62 -6.79
CA PRO A 86 2.89 -13.71 -7.72
C PRO A 86 2.35 -13.86 -9.14
N VAL A 87 2.48 -12.80 -9.92
CA VAL A 87 2.11 -12.76 -11.33
C VAL A 87 3.21 -12.08 -12.13
N SER A 88 3.39 -12.55 -13.37
CA SER A 88 4.39 -12.05 -14.29
C SER A 88 4.10 -10.59 -14.65
N THR A 89 5.09 -9.72 -14.49
CA THR A 89 5.01 -8.34 -15.01
C THR A 89 5.16 -8.27 -16.53
N GLN A 90 5.56 -9.37 -17.18
CA GLN A 90 5.55 -9.49 -18.64
C GLN A 90 4.11 -9.60 -19.13
N ASP A 91 3.32 -10.48 -18.53
CA ASP A 91 1.98 -10.84 -19.01
C ASP A 91 0.86 -10.00 -18.38
N PHE A 92 1.12 -9.31 -17.26
CA PHE A 92 0.11 -8.54 -16.54
C PHE A 92 0.56 -7.10 -16.25
N TYR A 93 -0.37 -6.16 -16.39
CA TYR A 93 -0.32 -4.87 -15.72
C TYR A 93 -0.70 -5.06 -14.25
N GLN A 94 0.03 -4.37 -13.37
CA GLN A 94 -0.13 -4.48 -11.93
C GLN A 94 -0.25 -3.09 -11.32
N ARG A 95 -1.20 -2.90 -10.40
CA ARG A 95 -1.43 -1.62 -9.72
C ARG A 95 -1.91 -1.84 -8.30
N ALA A 96 -1.27 -1.19 -7.33
CA ALA A 96 -1.74 -1.12 -5.95
C ALA A 96 -2.24 0.29 -5.65
N LEU A 97 -3.44 0.42 -5.06
CA LEU A 97 -3.96 1.69 -4.60
C LEU A 97 -4.87 1.57 -3.39
N MET A 98 -4.94 2.66 -2.62
CA MET A 98 -5.92 2.82 -1.56
C MET A 98 -7.24 3.29 -2.18
N GLU A 99 -8.31 2.54 -1.98
CA GLU A 99 -9.61 2.81 -2.58
C GLU A 99 -10.53 3.65 -1.69
N TYR A 100 -11.55 4.24 -2.31
CA TYR A 100 -12.46 5.20 -1.66
C TYR A 100 -13.25 4.61 -0.49
N ASP A 101 -13.36 3.29 -0.41
CA ASP A 101 -14.01 2.54 0.65
C ASP A 101 -13.05 2.13 1.78
N GLY A 102 -11.79 2.55 1.73
CA GLY A 102 -10.82 2.29 2.77
C GLY A 102 -10.02 1.00 2.60
N VAL A 103 -10.07 0.35 1.44
CA VAL A 103 -9.35 -0.90 1.19
C VAL A 103 -8.10 -0.65 0.32
N LEU A 104 -6.94 -1.12 0.76
CA LEU A 104 -5.76 -1.25 -0.09
C LEU A 104 -5.98 -2.42 -1.06
N ARG A 105 -6.17 -2.14 -2.35
CA ARG A 105 -6.38 -3.16 -3.38
C ARG A 105 -5.16 -3.29 -4.28
N TYR A 106 -4.85 -4.54 -4.60
CA TYR A 106 -3.89 -4.92 -5.63
C TYR A 106 -4.65 -5.48 -6.83
N TYR A 107 -4.61 -4.74 -7.95
CA TYR A 107 -5.21 -5.09 -9.22
C TYR A 107 -4.17 -5.74 -10.15
N VAL A 108 -4.59 -6.81 -10.79
CA VAL A 108 -3.85 -7.53 -11.83
C VAL A 108 -4.72 -7.56 -13.08
N TYR A 109 -4.20 -7.07 -14.20
CA TYR A 109 -4.94 -7.02 -15.46
C TYR A 109 -4.07 -7.60 -16.58
N PRO A 110 -4.54 -8.61 -17.34
CA PRO A 110 -3.74 -9.22 -18.40
C PRO A 110 -3.42 -8.18 -19.47
N LYS A 111 -2.17 -8.17 -19.94
CA LYS A 111 -1.85 -7.54 -21.21
C LYS A 111 -2.43 -8.45 -22.27
N SER A 112 -3.21 -7.91 -23.20
CA SER A 112 -3.71 -8.70 -24.32
C SER A 112 -2.54 -9.47 -24.94
N SER A 113 -2.62 -10.80 -24.97
CA SER A 113 -1.83 -11.56 -25.91
C SER A 113 -2.34 -11.15 -27.28
N SER A 114 -1.57 -10.39 -28.04
CA SER A 114 -1.69 -10.44 -29.49
C SER A 114 -1.38 -11.88 -29.90
N GLY A 115 -2.39 -12.75 -29.91
CA GLY A 115 -2.25 -14.15 -30.28
C GLY A 115 -3.21 -15.12 -29.59
N VAL A 116 -4.52 -14.91 -29.71
CA VAL A 116 -5.45 -16.03 -29.90
C VAL A 116 -6.34 -15.62 -31.08
N SER A 117 -6.03 -16.16 -32.26
CA SER A 117 -7.00 -16.22 -33.35
C SER A 117 -8.18 -17.07 -32.90
N LEU A 118 -9.37 -16.62 -33.32
CA LEU A 118 -10.67 -17.28 -33.16
C LEU A 118 -10.65 -18.78 -33.50
#